data_AF-A0A327J8H1-F1
#
_entry.id   AF-A0A327J8H1-F1
#
_cell.length_a   1.000
_cell.length_b   1.000
_cell.length_c   1.000
_cell.angle_alpha   90.00
_cell.angle_beta   90.00
_cell.angle_gamma   90.00
#
_symmetry.space_group_name_H-M   'P 1'
#
loop_
_entity.id
_entity.type
_entity.pdbx_description
1 polymer ?
#
loop_
_entity_poly.entity_id
_entity_poly.type
_entity_poly.pdbx_seq_one_letter_code
_entity_poly.pdbx_strand_id
1 'polypeptide(L)'
;MQVNNNMSAQNFGMALKIKPEAMPALKNASIETLEKLGKIGEELKDTKHYHLEIGENMRPRITSHFANKYLPPFDPKQPNALTPEFLSVHTTWDGTEIYGLAKNKPYQHLIQYESKEAALDAYKRISEQKSDLDRAAVFTKELDKRQIQKDEENARERAAKAAVENTANDLFAKFGTPAEESL
;
A
#
# COMPACT_ATOMS: atom_id res chain seq x y z
N MET A 1 24.31 -31.99 -23.65
CA MET A 1 23.08 -31.84 -22.85
C MET A 1 23.11 -30.46 -22.22
N GLN A 2 22.09 -29.65 -22.50
CA GLN A 2 22.04 -28.24 -22.14
C GLN A 2 21.95 -28.07 -20.62
N VAL A 3 22.75 -27.13 -20.12
CA VAL A 3 22.65 -26.58 -18.77
C VAL A 3 21.37 -25.72 -18.73
N ASN A 4 20.32 -26.20 -18.06
CA ASN A 4 19.16 -25.38 -17.76
C ASN A 4 19.55 -24.38 -16.68
N ASN A 5 19.80 -23.14 -17.10
CA ASN A 5 19.98 -22.02 -16.20
C ASN A 5 18.65 -21.68 -15.51
N ASN A 6 18.75 -21.47 -14.20
CA ASN A 6 17.73 -20.89 -13.34
C ASN A 6 17.04 -19.68 -13.97
N MET A 7 15.71 -19.68 -13.95
CA MET A 7 14.91 -18.46 -13.82
C MET A 7 13.87 -18.65 -12.72
N SER A 8 14.33 -18.97 -11.52
CA SER A 8 13.62 -18.55 -10.31
C SER A 8 13.89 -17.04 -10.14
N ALA A 9 13.18 -16.21 -10.92
CA ALA A 9 13.10 -14.79 -10.64
C ALA A 9 12.23 -14.65 -9.38
N GLN A 10 12.90 -14.75 -8.23
CA GLN A 10 12.33 -14.42 -6.94
C GLN A 10 12.12 -12.91 -6.94
N ASN A 11 11.01 -12.48 -7.53
CA ASN A 11 10.65 -11.08 -7.81
C ASN A 11 10.31 -10.33 -6.52
N PHE A 12 11.27 -10.19 -5.63
CA PHE A 12 11.26 -9.13 -4.63
C PHE A 12 11.55 -7.82 -5.36
N GLY A 13 10.57 -6.91 -5.44
CA GLY A 13 10.79 -5.53 -5.88
C GLY A 13 10.25 -5.10 -7.25
N MET A 14 9.43 -5.90 -7.96
CA MET A 14 8.74 -5.37 -9.15
C MET A 14 7.43 -4.69 -8.76
N ALA A 15 7.51 -3.39 -8.53
CA ALA A 15 6.41 -2.53 -8.12
C ALA A 15 5.38 -2.25 -9.21
N LEU A 16 5.79 -2.21 -10.48
CA LEU A 16 4.91 -2.24 -11.64
C LEU A 16 4.91 -3.64 -12.26
N LYS A 17 3.72 -4.23 -12.44
CA LYS A 17 3.53 -5.57 -13.00
C LYS A 17 2.62 -5.52 -14.22
N ILE A 18 3.18 -5.75 -15.39
CA ILE A 18 2.39 -5.88 -16.62
C ILE A 18 1.93 -7.33 -16.75
N LYS A 19 0.61 -7.54 -16.79
CA LYS A 19 0.06 -8.89 -16.96
C LYS A 19 0.08 -9.31 -18.44
N PRO A 20 0.19 -10.61 -18.75
CA PRO A 20 0.18 -11.10 -20.13
C PRO A 20 -1.05 -10.63 -20.93
N GLU A 21 -2.22 -10.55 -20.30
CA GLU A 21 -3.46 -10.06 -20.90
C GLU A 21 -3.42 -8.57 -21.31
N ALA A 22 -2.47 -7.77 -20.80
CA ALA A 22 -2.27 -6.39 -21.22
C ALA A 22 -1.53 -6.28 -22.58
N MET A 23 -0.82 -7.34 -22.99
CA MET A 23 0.09 -7.32 -24.13
C MET A 23 -0.57 -6.90 -25.47
N PRO A 24 -1.79 -7.36 -25.81
CA PRO A 24 -2.46 -6.91 -27.02
C PRO A 24 -2.72 -5.40 -27.04
N ALA A 25 -3.14 -4.84 -25.90
CA ALA A 25 -3.40 -3.41 -25.77
C ALA A 25 -2.09 -2.59 -25.79
N LEU A 26 -1.02 -3.10 -25.17
CA LEU A 26 0.31 -2.47 -25.19
C LEU A 26 0.88 -2.33 -26.61
N LYS A 27 0.74 -3.35 -27.45
CA LYS A 27 1.22 -3.31 -28.84
C LYS A 27 0.52 -2.25 -29.70
N ASN A 28 -0.70 -1.85 -29.31
CA ASN A 28 -1.51 -0.85 -29.98
C ASN A 28 -1.46 0.52 -29.28
N ALA A 29 -0.75 0.64 -28.16
CA ALA A 29 -0.64 1.88 -27.40
C ALA A 29 0.28 2.89 -28.10
N SER A 30 0.06 4.18 -27.85
CA SER A 30 0.98 5.22 -28.32
C SER A 30 2.35 5.11 -27.63
N ILE A 31 3.41 5.57 -28.29
CA ILE A 31 4.74 5.68 -27.67
C ILE A 31 4.68 6.48 -26.37
N GLU A 32 3.91 7.58 -26.33
CA GLU A 32 3.71 8.38 -25.12
C GLU A 32 3.14 7.54 -23.96
N THR A 33 2.20 6.64 -24.23
CA THR A 33 1.62 5.73 -23.22
C THR A 33 2.66 4.74 -22.71
N LEU A 34 3.49 4.20 -23.61
CA LEU A 34 4.56 3.26 -23.25
C LEU A 34 5.66 3.94 -22.44
N GLU A 35 6.09 5.14 -22.83
CA GLU A 35 7.05 5.95 -22.08
C GLU A 35 6.52 6.32 -20.70
N LYS A 36 5.23 6.69 -20.61
CA LYS A 36 4.56 6.95 -19.34
C LYS A 36 4.59 5.73 -18.43
N LEU A 37 4.25 4.55 -18.94
CA LEU A 37 4.35 3.31 -18.16
C LEU A 37 5.78 3.03 -17.70
N GLY A 38 6.77 3.28 -18.56
CA GLY A 38 8.19 3.17 -18.18
C GLY A 38 8.55 4.09 -17.02
N LYS A 39 8.14 5.36 -17.08
CA LYS A 39 8.34 6.33 -16.00
C LYS A 39 7.65 5.90 -14.70
N ILE A 40 6.41 5.44 -14.77
CA ILE A 40 5.68 4.90 -13.62
C ILE A 40 6.43 3.70 -13.01
N GLY A 41 6.98 2.82 -13.84
CA GLY A 41 7.81 1.71 -13.38
C GLY A 41 9.02 2.16 -12.57
N GLU A 42 9.79 3.11 -13.09
CA GLU A 42 10.95 3.69 -12.38
C GLU A 42 10.55 4.42 -11.09
N GLU A 43 9.43 5.13 -11.14
CA GLU A 43 8.89 5.87 -10.01
C GLU A 43 8.42 4.98 -8.86
N LEU A 44 7.95 3.78 -9.18
CA LEU A 44 7.41 2.85 -8.20
C LEU A 44 8.44 1.82 -7.72
N LYS A 45 9.62 1.70 -8.34
CA LYS A 45 10.59 0.61 -8.10
C LYS A 45 10.91 0.31 -6.63
N ASP A 46 10.82 1.32 -5.76
CA ASP A 46 11.15 1.22 -4.34
C ASP A 46 9.94 0.93 -3.43
N THR A 47 8.73 0.75 -3.98
CA THR A 47 7.55 0.39 -3.17
C THR A 47 7.66 -1.05 -2.65
N LYS A 48 7.24 -1.24 -1.39
CA LYS A 48 7.47 -2.50 -0.65
C LYS A 48 6.22 -3.33 -0.44
N HIS A 49 5.12 -2.68 -0.11
CA HIS A 49 3.87 -3.28 0.36
C HIS A 49 2.78 -3.26 -0.70
N TYR A 50 2.73 -2.17 -1.49
CA TYR A 50 1.75 -1.96 -2.55
C TYR A 50 2.42 -1.97 -3.93
N HIS A 51 1.71 -2.54 -4.90
CA HIS A 51 2.17 -2.75 -6.27
C HIS A 51 1.08 -2.32 -7.25
N LEU A 52 1.47 -1.74 -8.37
CA LEU A 52 0.59 -1.43 -9.48
C LEU A 52 0.63 -2.57 -10.52
N GLU A 53 -0.51 -3.15 -10.83
CA GLU A 53 -0.69 -4.10 -11.93
C GLU A 53 -1.37 -3.43 -13.12
N ILE A 54 -0.92 -3.74 -14.33
CA ILE A 54 -1.58 -3.37 -15.59
C ILE A 54 -2.19 -4.65 -16.18
N GLY A 55 -3.51 -4.72 -16.18
CA GLY A 55 -4.28 -5.85 -16.67
C GLY A 55 -4.79 -5.65 -18.11
N GLU A 56 -5.81 -6.43 -18.46
CA GLU A 56 -6.50 -6.35 -19.75
C GLU A 56 -6.90 -4.91 -20.10
N ASN A 57 -6.76 -4.54 -21.38
CA ASN A 57 -7.08 -3.21 -21.90
C ASN A 57 -6.35 -2.07 -21.16
N MET A 58 -5.13 -2.33 -20.67
CA MET A 58 -4.31 -1.35 -19.94
C MET A 58 -4.94 -0.89 -18.61
N ARG A 59 -5.90 -1.64 -18.08
CA ARG A 59 -6.61 -1.24 -16.86
C ARG A 59 -5.68 -1.33 -15.64
N PRO A 60 -5.48 -0.22 -14.90
CA PRO A 60 -4.66 -0.24 -13.70
C PRO A 60 -5.40 -0.93 -12.55
N ARG A 61 -4.65 -1.63 -11.70
CA ARG A 61 -5.13 -2.27 -10.48
C ARG A 61 -4.05 -2.18 -9.42
N ILE A 62 -4.39 -1.65 -8.25
CA ILE A 62 -3.47 -1.64 -7.11
C ILE A 62 -3.63 -2.93 -6.34
N THR A 63 -2.53 -3.59 -6.03
CA THR A 63 -2.48 -4.81 -5.23
C THR A 63 -1.53 -4.63 -4.06
N SER A 64 -1.64 -5.49 -3.06
CA SER A 64 -0.73 -5.50 -1.92
C SER A 64 -0.37 -6.93 -1.54
N HIS A 65 0.62 -7.08 -0.67
CA HIS A 65 0.87 -8.36 0.02
C HIS A 65 -0.26 -8.75 0.98
N PHE A 66 -1.19 -7.83 1.24
CA PHE A 66 -2.39 -8.06 2.02
C PHE A 66 -3.58 -8.46 1.12
N ALA A 67 -4.71 -8.73 1.74
CA ALA A 67 -5.96 -9.03 1.05
C ALA A 67 -6.53 -7.84 0.22
N ASN A 68 -5.95 -6.64 0.36
CA ASN A 68 -6.46 -5.40 -0.21
C ASN A 68 -6.07 -5.27 -1.69
N LYS A 69 -7.06 -5.03 -2.54
CA LYS A 69 -6.85 -4.69 -3.96
C LYS A 69 -7.90 -3.69 -4.41
N TYR A 70 -7.47 -2.77 -5.28
CA TYR A 70 -8.27 -1.63 -5.70
C TYR A 70 -8.25 -1.49 -7.21
N LEU A 71 -9.41 -1.16 -7.75
CA LEU A 71 -9.64 -0.80 -9.15
C LEU A 71 -10.05 0.69 -9.23
N PRO A 72 -10.02 1.30 -10.43
CA PRO A 72 -10.46 2.67 -10.66
C PRO A 72 -11.81 3.03 -10.00
N PRO A 73 -12.07 4.32 -9.70
CA PRO A 73 -11.48 5.51 -10.34
C PRO A 73 -10.27 6.16 -9.62
N PHE A 74 -9.95 5.72 -8.40
CA PHE A 74 -8.91 6.35 -7.56
C PHE A 74 -9.14 7.85 -7.37
N ASP A 75 -10.40 8.24 -7.13
CA ASP A 75 -10.84 9.64 -7.05
C ASP A 75 -10.73 10.15 -5.61
N PRO A 76 -9.80 11.07 -5.31
CA PRO A 76 -9.62 11.59 -3.96
C PRO A 76 -10.72 12.60 -3.62
N LYS A 77 -11.20 12.60 -2.38
CA LYS A 77 -12.06 13.64 -1.84
C LYS A 77 -11.25 14.58 -0.97
N GLN A 78 -11.51 15.88 -1.13
CA GLN A 78 -10.86 16.90 -0.34
C GLN A 78 -11.06 16.61 1.16
N PRO A 79 -10.00 16.66 1.99
CA PRO A 79 -10.14 16.50 3.43
C PRO A 79 -11.16 17.47 4.00
N ASN A 80 -12.05 16.97 4.85
CA ASN A 80 -13.14 17.75 5.43
C ASN A 80 -12.68 18.45 6.73
N ALA A 81 -13.50 19.37 7.26
CA ALA A 81 -13.13 20.15 8.45
C ALA A 81 -13.11 19.36 9.76
N LEU A 82 -13.84 18.23 9.83
CA LEU A 82 -13.95 17.40 11.03
C LEU A 82 -12.79 16.41 11.16
N THR A 83 -12.26 15.94 10.02
CA THR A 83 -11.15 14.99 9.94
C THR A 83 -10.14 15.48 8.90
N PRO A 84 -9.50 16.65 9.11
CA PRO A 84 -8.68 17.33 8.11
C PRO A 84 -7.39 16.58 7.74
N GLU A 85 -6.93 15.67 8.59
CA GLU A 85 -5.76 14.81 8.41
C GLU A 85 -6.07 13.51 7.64
N PHE A 86 -7.35 13.24 7.36
CA PHE A 86 -7.77 12.05 6.63
C PHE A 86 -8.07 12.38 5.17
N LEU A 87 -7.38 11.68 4.27
CA LEU A 87 -7.70 11.65 2.85
C LEU A 87 -8.58 10.44 2.52
N SER A 88 -9.72 10.71 1.93
CA SER A 88 -10.57 9.69 1.33
C SER A 88 -10.24 9.52 -0.13
N VAL A 89 -10.10 8.28 -0.60
CA VAL A 89 -9.96 7.95 -2.03
C VAL A 89 -11.02 6.93 -2.42
N HIS A 90 -11.89 7.30 -3.35
CA HIS A 90 -12.89 6.41 -3.92
C HIS A 90 -12.27 5.48 -4.95
N THR A 91 -12.54 4.20 -4.78
CA THR A 91 -12.03 3.09 -5.58
C THR A 91 -13.14 2.08 -5.79
N THR A 92 -12.82 1.02 -6.53
CA THR A 92 -13.64 -0.20 -6.56
C THR A 92 -12.88 -1.32 -5.88
N TRP A 93 -13.52 -2.05 -4.96
CA TRP A 93 -12.91 -3.17 -4.27
C TRP A 93 -12.69 -4.36 -5.21
N ASP A 94 -11.48 -4.92 -5.18
CA ASP A 94 -11.16 -6.17 -5.89
C ASP A 94 -10.34 -7.13 -5.01
N GLY A 95 -10.31 -6.83 -3.70
CA GLY A 95 -9.60 -7.62 -2.70
C GLY A 95 -10.31 -8.92 -2.36
N THR A 96 -9.86 -9.53 -1.27
CA THR A 96 -10.59 -10.66 -0.66
C THR A 96 -11.89 -10.14 -0.06
N GLU A 97 -12.97 -10.91 -0.17
CA GLU A 97 -14.24 -10.51 0.44
C GLU A 97 -14.11 -10.44 1.97
N ILE A 98 -14.50 -9.31 2.54
CA ILE A 98 -14.44 -9.05 3.98
C ILE A 98 -15.74 -8.37 4.42
N TYR A 99 -16.40 -8.91 5.46
CA TYR A 99 -17.59 -8.30 6.07
C TYR A 99 -18.67 -7.82 5.06
N GLY A 100 -18.94 -8.60 4.00
CA GLY A 100 -19.93 -8.26 2.96
C GLY A 100 -19.42 -7.30 1.86
N LEU A 101 -18.16 -6.86 1.92
CA LEU A 101 -17.50 -6.13 0.84
C LEU A 101 -17.08 -7.10 -0.27
N ALA A 102 -18.05 -7.42 -1.11
CA ALA A 102 -17.83 -8.20 -2.32
C ALA A 102 -16.96 -7.46 -3.34
N LYS A 103 -16.33 -8.21 -4.25
CA LYS A 103 -15.61 -7.65 -5.39
C LYS A 103 -16.53 -6.79 -6.26
N ASN A 104 -15.92 -5.82 -6.94
CA ASN A 104 -16.57 -4.84 -7.80
C ASN A 104 -17.56 -3.91 -7.10
N LYS A 105 -17.52 -3.82 -5.76
CA LYS A 105 -18.30 -2.85 -5.01
C LYS A 105 -17.53 -1.53 -4.86
N PRO A 106 -18.20 -0.36 -4.92
CA PRO A 106 -17.59 0.91 -4.57
C PRO A 106 -16.98 0.83 -3.17
N TYR A 107 -15.77 1.36 -3.02
CA TYR A 107 -15.05 1.34 -1.76
C TYR A 107 -14.27 2.62 -1.55
N GLN A 108 -14.31 3.13 -0.33
CA GLN A 108 -13.57 4.30 0.08
C GLN A 108 -12.41 3.88 0.96
N HIS A 109 -11.18 4.09 0.48
CA HIS A 109 -10.00 3.91 1.30
C HIS A 109 -9.69 5.21 2.04
N LEU A 110 -9.35 5.11 3.33
CA LEU A 110 -8.96 6.23 4.16
C LEU A 110 -7.46 6.15 4.46
N ILE A 111 -6.72 7.19 4.11
CA ILE A 111 -5.32 7.38 4.52
C ILE A 111 -5.29 8.49 5.57
N GLN A 112 -4.75 8.16 6.74
CA GLN A 112 -4.44 9.15 7.78
C GLN A 112 -3.03 9.69 7.55
N TYR A 113 -2.90 11.02 7.54
CA TYR A 113 -1.63 11.74 7.45
C TYR A 113 -1.25 12.36 8.80
N GLU A 114 0.01 12.78 8.91
CA GLU A 114 0.56 13.47 10.08
C GLU A 114 -0.03 14.89 10.30
N SER A 115 -0.58 15.50 9.26
CA SER A 115 -1.19 16.83 9.32
C SER A 115 -2.24 17.04 8.24
N LYS A 116 -3.03 18.11 8.40
CA LYS A 116 -3.98 18.60 7.39
C LYS A 116 -3.28 18.96 6.09
N GLU A 117 -2.13 19.64 6.19
CA GLU A 117 -1.35 20.10 5.05
C GLU A 117 -0.85 18.91 4.23
N ALA A 118 -0.34 17.87 4.90
CA ALA A 118 0.10 16.65 4.24
C ALA A 118 -1.05 15.93 3.51
N ALA A 119 -2.23 15.85 4.13
CA ALA A 119 -3.43 15.29 3.49
C ALA A 119 -3.89 16.12 2.28
N LEU A 120 -3.85 17.45 2.38
CA LEU A 120 -4.19 18.35 1.27
C LEU A 120 -3.20 18.25 0.11
N ASP A 121 -1.91 18.10 0.40
CA ASP A 121 -0.90 17.96 -0.64
C ASP A 121 -1.01 16.61 -1.34
N ALA A 122 -1.32 15.53 -0.62
CA ALA A 122 -1.65 14.24 -1.24
C ALA A 122 -2.93 14.32 -2.10
N TYR A 123 -3.97 14.99 -1.60
CA TYR A 123 -5.18 15.26 -2.38
C TYR A 123 -4.86 15.96 -3.70
N LYS A 124 -4.04 17.03 -3.69
CA LYS A 124 -3.64 17.76 -4.90
C LYS A 124 -2.88 16.86 -5.87
N ARG A 125 -1.86 16.14 -5.39
CA ARG A 125 -1.04 15.23 -6.22
C ARG A 125 -1.90 14.21 -6.97
N ILE A 126 -2.92 13.63 -6.33
CA ILE A 126 -3.81 12.66 -6.96
C ILE A 126 -4.86 13.35 -7.86
N SER A 127 -5.48 14.44 -7.40
CA SER A 127 -6.57 15.11 -8.13
C SER A 127 -6.11 15.83 -9.42
N GLU A 128 -4.85 16.28 -9.47
CA GLU A 128 -4.24 16.88 -10.66
C GLU A 128 -4.02 15.87 -11.80
N GLN A 129 -4.03 14.57 -11.50
CA GLN A 129 -3.86 13.54 -12.51
C GLN A 129 -5.12 13.35 -13.36
N LYS A 130 -4.91 13.28 -14.68
CA LYS A 130 -5.99 13.21 -15.67
C LYS A 130 -6.47 11.81 -16.00
N SER A 131 -5.64 10.79 -15.79
CA SER A 131 -5.97 9.40 -16.12
C SER A 131 -6.01 8.51 -14.89
N ASP A 132 -6.80 7.45 -14.94
CA ASP A 132 -6.85 6.44 -13.88
C ASP A 132 -5.49 5.78 -13.65
N LEU A 133 -4.68 5.64 -14.70
CA LEU A 133 -3.32 5.11 -14.60
C LEU A 133 -2.41 6.02 -13.76
N ASP A 134 -2.43 7.31 -14.07
CA ASP A 134 -1.62 8.31 -13.35
C ASP A 134 -2.08 8.43 -11.89
N ARG A 135 -3.40 8.44 -11.65
CA ARG A 135 -3.95 8.41 -10.28
C ARG A 135 -3.55 7.15 -9.53
N ALA A 136 -3.62 5.99 -10.17
CA ALA A 136 -3.22 4.72 -9.56
C ALA A 136 -1.74 4.72 -9.17
N ALA A 137 -0.86 5.28 -10.01
CA ALA A 137 0.56 5.37 -9.71
C ALA A 137 0.83 6.24 -8.48
N VAL A 138 0.26 7.45 -8.42
CA VAL A 138 0.40 8.33 -7.25
C VAL A 138 -0.19 7.68 -6.01
N PHE A 139 -1.41 7.13 -6.11
CA PHE A 139 -2.09 6.52 -4.98
C PHE A 139 -1.37 5.27 -4.45
N THR A 140 -0.73 4.48 -5.32
CA THR A 140 0.11 3.34 -4.90
C THR A 140 1.25 3.81 -3.99
N LYS A 141 1.93 4.93 -4.32
CA LYS A 141 2.98 5.51 -3.47
C LYS A 141 2.46 5.97 -2.12
N GLU A 142 1.30 6.62 -2.09
CA GLU A 142 0.69 7.11 -0.85
C GLU A 142 0.31 5.95 0.08
N LEU A 143 -0.26 4.87 -0.47
CA LEU A 143 -0.55 3.64 0.27
C LEU A 143 0.71 2.98 0.83
N ASP A 144 1.76 2.91 0.02
CA ASP A 144 3.04 2.30 0.42
C ASP A 144 3.71 3.10 1.54
N LYS A 145 3.81 4.42 1.37
CA LYS A 145 4.36 5.34 2.38
C LYS A 145 3.62 5.20 3.71
N ARG A 146 2.29 5.17 3.69
CA ARG A 146 1.50 5.03 4.93
C ARG A 146 1.74 3.68 5.61
N GLN A 147 1.90 2.61 4.83
CA GLN A 147 2.19 1.29 5.38
C GLN A 147 3.57 1.23 6.03
N ILE A 148 4.59 1.82 5.41
CA ILE A 148 5.94 1.92 5.99
C ILE A 148 5.88 2.68 7.33
N GLN A 149 5.21 3.84 7.36
CA GLN A 149 5.02 4.61 8.60
C GLN A 149 4.31 3.78 9.68
N LYS A 150 3.28 3.01 9.30
CA LYS A 150 2.54 2.13 10.22
C LYS A 150 3.44 1.04 10.81
N ASP A 151 4.29 0.44 9.98
CA ASP A 151 5.19 -0.62 10.41
C ASP A 151 6.26 -0.06 11.39
N GLU A 152 6.76 1.16 11.15
CA GLU A 152 7.66 1.88 12.05
C GLU A 152 7.00 2.28 13.38
N GLU A 153 5.75 2.75 13.34
CA GLU A 153 4.92 3.02 14.54
C GLU A 153 4.75 1.75 15.38
N ASN A 154 4.33 0.65 14.76
CA ASN A 154 4.13 -0.63 15.44
C ASN A 154 5.43 -1.18 16.03
N ALA A 155 6.56 -1.05 15.32
CA ALA A 155 7.86 -1.49 15.81
C ALA A 155 8.29 -0.69 17.05
N ARG A 156 8.10 0.64 17.05
CA ARG A 156 8.36 1.49 18.21
C ARG A 156 7.48 1.13 19.40
N GLU A 157 6.19 0.90 19.19
CA GLU A 157 5.27 0.52 20.25
C GLU A 157 5.64 -0.83 20.88
N ARG A 158 6.00 -1.82 20.06
CA ARG A 158 6.49 -3.13 20.54
C ARG A 158 7.78 -3.00 21.34
N ALA A 159 8.73 -2.21 20.87
CA ALA A 159 9.97 -1.95 21.59
C ALA A 159 9.74 -1.27 22.95
N ALA A 160 8.82 -0.29 23.00
CA ALA A 160 8.45 0.37 24.24
C ALA A 160 7.78 -0.58 25.24
N LYS A 161 6.85 -1.43 24.78
CA LYS A 161 6.22 -2.46 25.61
C LYS A 161 7.23 -3.46 26.17
N ALA A 162 8.13 -3.96 25.34
CA ALA A 162 9.19 -4.87 25.77
C ALA A 162 10.13 -4.20 26.80
N ALA A 163 10.46 -2.91 26.63
CA ALA A 163 11.28 -2.18 27.61
C ALA A 163 10.59 -2.03 28.97
N VAL A 164 9.27 -1.79 28.99
CA VAL A 164 8.46 -1.74 30.21
C VAL A 164 8.41 -3.12 30.88
N GLU A 165 8.14 -4.18 30.13
CA GLU A 165 8.12 -5.56 30.65
C GLU A 165 9.47 -5.95 31.26
N ASN A 166 10.59 -5.65 30.57
CA ASN A 166 11.92 -5.91 31.08
C ASN A 166 12.21 -5.13 32.37
N THR A 167 11.83 -3.85 32.42
CA THR A 167 12.01 -3.03 33.62
C THR A 167 11.18 -3.55 34.79
N ALA A 168 9.93 -3.98 34.54
CA ALA A 168 9.06 -4.57 35.55
C ALA A 168 9.63 -5.91 36.08
N ASN A 169 10.11 -6.77 35.18
CA ASN A 169 10.77 -8.03 35.55
C ASN A 169 12.03 -7.79 36.39
N ASP A 170 12.85 -6.80 36.03
CA ASP A 170 14.05 -6.43 36.78
C ASP A 170 13.72 -5.90 38.19
N LEU A 171 12.66 -5.10 38.32
CA LEU A 171 12.20 -4.60 39.62
C LEU A 171 11.65 -5.75 40.48
N PHE A 172 10.85 -6.65 39.91
CA PHE A 172 10.33 -7.81 40.62
C PHE A 172 11.44 -8.78 41.03
N ALA A 173 12.44 -9.01 40.17
CA ALA A 173 13.59 -9.84 40.52
C ALA A 173 14.42 -9.25 41.68
N LYS A 174 14.51 -7.92 41.78
CA LYS A 174 15.29 -7.23 42.82
C LYS A 174 14.55 -7.07 44.15
N PHE A 175 13.24 -6.83 44.10
CA PHE A 175 12.46 -6.40 45.27
C PHE A 175 11.19 -7.22 45.49
N GLY A 176 10.87 -8.17 44.61
CA GLY A 176 9.69 -9.02 44.71
C GLY A 176 9.83 -10.04 45.84
N THR A 177 8.72 -10.29 46.53
CA THR A 177 8.59 -11.39 47.49
C THR A 177 8.08 -12.63 46.75
N PRO A 178 8.62 -13.83 47.00
CA PRO A 178 8.08 -15.06 46.45
C PRO A 178 6.63 -15.23 46.93
N ALA A 179 5.76 -15.76 46.09
CA ALA A 179 4.42 -16.16 46.53
C ALA A 179 4.57 -17.25 47.61
N GLU A 180 3.89 -17.06 48.75
CA GLU A 180 3.82 -18.09 49.79
C GLU A 180 3.14 -19.34 49.21
N GLU A 181 3.92 -20.40 48.99
CA GLU A 181 3.36 -21.72 48.71
C GLU A 181 2.59 -22.16 49.96
N SER A 182 1.26 -22.25 49.82
CA SER A 182 0.39 -22.78 50.87
C SER A 182 0.68 -24.28 51.01
N LEU A 183 1.19 -24.65 52.18
CA LEU A 183 1.42 -26.03 52.64
C LEU A 183 0.12 -26.84 52.72
#